data_AF-A0A925VNF4-F1
#
_entry.id   AF-A0A925VNF4-F1
#
_cell.length_a   1.000
_cell.length_b   1.000
_cell.length_c   1.000
_cell.angle_alpha   90.00
_cell.angle_beta   90.00
_cell.angle_gamma   90.00
#
_symmetry.space_group_name_H-M   'P 1'
#
loop_
_entity.id
_entity.type
_entity.pdbx_description
1 polymer ?
#
loop_
_entity_poly.entity_id
_entity_poly.type
_entity_poly.pdbx_seq_one_letter_code
_entity_poly.pdbx_strand_id
1 'polypeptide(L)'
;MKKPVPLVLLALVLLSSCSSQKIATQTTTYKSFHSFQPIDPTEYQDKIAILDERNEIIFKDVRKLNKSEVLGFLVNETVLVSVGEFEGEGEMKFGPAGFTVSGRSYKVTMDYMKFATLAEERKQTVNRGGQVLSPSLILGYKRVGVGLRIIAYVTALESGINLGDLFALGIAARERKVSGTLILEVIGIKSGDVTASLPLPSEINQTTIQGAMQAMATIKSKIYEEKTGLYPQVMAVKVMADANKEVEKQDLQQLKEQVQHYQQQQVPPPKPVTTQ
;
A
#
# COMPACT_ATOMS: atom_id res chain seq x y z
N MET A 1 -70.61 -52.15 0.25
CA MET A 1 -70.67 -51.90 1.71
C MET A 1 -69.84 -50.66 2.02
N LYS A 2 -70.49 -49.61 2.53
CA LYS A 2 -69.86 -48.34 2.95
C LYS A 2 -69.59 -48.40 4.46
N LYS A 3 -68.41 -47.93 4.91
CA LYS A 3 -68.19 -47.41 6.27
C LYS A 3 -67.57 -45.99 6.17
N PRO A 4 -67.90 -45.04 7.08
CA PRO A 4 -67.55 -43.62 6.95
C PRO A 4 -66.48 -43.10 7.94
N VAL A 5 -65.73 -42.05 7.53
CA VAL A 5 -65.42 -40.69 8.16
C VAL A 5 -65.05 -40.63 9.68
N PRO A 6 -64.13 -39.77 10.23
CA PRO A 6 -63.79 -38.33 9.92
C PRO A 6 -62.28 -38.00 9.81
N LEU A 7 -61.75 -36.88 9.27
CA LEU A 7 -62.03 -35.42 9.27
C LEU A 7 -61.95 -34.68 10.62
N VAL A 8 -60.73 -34.39 11.10
CA VAL A 8 -60.31 -33.33 12.06
C VAL A 8 -58.79 -33.17 11.86
N LEU A 9 -58.10 -32.03 11.76
CA LEU A 9 -58.36 -30.60 11.66
C LEU A 9 -56.97 -29.96 11.40
N LEU A 10 -56.93 -29.05 10.44
CA LEU A 10 -56.06 -27.88 10.31
C LEU A 10 -54.93 -27.66 11.35
N ALA A 11 -53.67 -27.68 10.89
CA ALA A 11 -52.57 -26.83 11.37
C ALA A 11 -51.50 -26.74 10.26
N LEU A 12 -51.47 -25.67 9.46
CA LEU A 12 -50.44 -24.64 9.54
C LEU A 12 -49.09 -25.15 10.07
N VAL A 13 -48.09 -25.30 9.21
CA VAL A 13 -46.90 -24.43 9.17
C VAL A 13 -46.17 -24.67 7.85
N LEU A 14 -46.08 -23.60 7.07
CA LEU A 14 -45.13 -23.39 5.99
C LEU A 14 -43.71 -23.53 6.56
N LEU A 15 -43.00 -24.60 6.24
CA LEU A 15 -41.54 -24.61 6.32
C LEU A 15 -40.98 -24.53 4.92
N SER A 16 -41.02 -23.30 4.41
CA SER A 16 -40.10 -22.76 3.43
C SER A 16 -38.67 -22.97 3.95
N SER A 17 -38.07 -24.12 3.67
CA SER A 17 -36.65 -24.32 3.92
C SER A 17 -35.86 -23.68 2.77
N CYS A 18 -35.90 -22.35 2.73
CA CYS A 18 -34.79 -21.58 2.18
C CYS A 18 -33.64 -21.80 3.16
N SER A 19 -32.94 -22.93 3.00
CA SER A 19 -31.60 -23.09 3.52
C SER A 19 -30.74 -22.07 2.77
N SER A 20 -30.75 -20.84 3.26
CA SER A 20 -29.67 -19.89 3.02
C SER A 20 -28.42 -20.60 3.53
N GLN A 21 -27.71 -21.25 2.60
CA GLN A 21 -26.35 -21.67 2.83
C GLN A 21 -25.63 -20.39 3.23
N LYS A 22 -25.40 -20.24 4.54
CA LYS A 22 -24.39 -19.32 5.04
C LYS A 22 -23.12 -19.79 4.36
N ILE A 23 -22.75 -19.11 3.26
CA ILE A 23 -21.42 -19.19 2.70
C ILE A 23 -20.53 -19.02 3.92
N ALA A 24 -19.80 -20.09 4.25
CA ALA A 24 -18.89 -20.09 5.36
C ALA A 24 -17.84 -19.04 5.05
N THR A 25 -18.05 -17.82 5.58
CA THR A 25 -17.03 -16.82 5.79
C THR A 25 -16.11 -17.34 6.89
N GLN A 26 -15.39 -18.42 6.61
CA GLN A 26 -14.14 -18.71 7.27
C GLN A 26 -13.10 -17.75 6.72
N THR A 27 -13.32 -16.46 6.97
CA THR A 27 -12.26 -15.46 6.90
C THR A 27 -11.38 -15.77 8.09
N THR A 28 -10.36 -16.60 7.88
CA THR A 28 -9.25 -16.69 8.82
C THR A 28 -8.59 -15.32 8.81
N THR A 29 -9.00 -14.46 9.75
CA THR A 29 -8.40 -13.16 9.99
C THR A 29 -6.97 -13.42 10.47
N TYR A 30 -6.00 -13.44 9.55
CA TYR A 30 -4.59 -13.29 9.93
C TYR A 30 -4.47 -11.93 10.61
N LYS A 31 -4.35 -11.96 11.95
CA LYS A 31 -4.35 -10.79 12.84
C LYS A 31 -3.17 -9.82 12.64
N SER A 32 -2.23 -10.12 11.75
CA SER A 32 -1.04 -9.30 11.54
C SER A 32 -0.50 -9.46 10.12
N PHE A 33 -0.56 -8.38 9.34
CA PHE A 33 0.17 -8.29 8.08
C PHE A 33 1.67 -8.13 8.39
N HIS A 34 2.46 -9.19 8.17
CA HIS A 34 3.91 -9.24 8.44
C HIS A 34 4.79 -8.81 7.25
N SER A 35 4.19 -8.23 6.22
CA SER A 35 4.87 -7.82 4.99
C SER A 35 5.07 -6.30 4.93
N PHE A 36 5.72 -5.82 3.87
CA PHE A 36 5.95 -4.40 3.64
C PHE A 36 4.63 -3.69 3.37
N GLN A 37 4.37 -2.64 4.14
CA GLN A 37 3.22 -1.76 3.98
C GLN A 37 3.58 -0.61 3.05
N PRO A 38 2.79 -0.35 2.00
CA PRO A 38 3.00 0.81 1.15
C PRO A 38 2.77 2.09 1.97
N ILE A 39 3.67 3.04 1.82
CA ILE A 39 3.53 4.39 2.39
C ILE A 39 3.56 5.42 1.27
N ASP A 40 3.05 6.62 1.53
CA ASP A 40 3.19 7.70 0.56
C ASP A 40 4.68 7.96 0.29
N PRO A 41 5.10 8.08 -0.98
CA PRO A 41 6.52 8.10 -1.30
C PRO A 41 7.24 9.32 -0.72
N THR A 42 8.39 9.08 -0.09
CA THR A 42 9.24 10.15 0.47
C THR A 42 10.65 10.05 -0.06
N GLU A 43 11.33 11.18 -0.24
CA GLU A 43 12.74 11.18 -0.68
C GLU A 43 13.63 10.38 0.27
N TYR A 44 14.54 9.59 -0.30
CA TYR A 44 15.59 8.92 0.47
C TYR A 44 16.87 9.73 0.40
N GLN A 45 17.37 10.16 1.57
CA GLN A 45 18.45 11.15 1.67
C GLN A 45 19.78 10.59 2.20
N ASP A 46 19.83 9.29 2.52
CA ASP A 46 21.04 8.70 3.08
C ASP A 46 22.08 8.34 2.01
N LYS A 47 23.31 8.11 2.48
CA LYS A 47 24.39 7.58 1.65
C LYS A 47 24.24 6.07 1.54
N ILE A 48 24.55 5.54 0.36
CA ILE A 48 24.60 4.11 0.11
C ILE A 48 26.01 3.68 -0.25
N ALA A 49 26.33 2.41 0.05
CA ALA A 49 27.54 1.77 -0.41
C ALA A 49 27.39 1.36 -1.88
N ILE A 50 28.34 1.77 -2.72
CA ILE A 50 28.45 1.34 -4.13
C ILE A 50 29.90 0.92 -4.41
N LEU A 51 30.09 0.12 -5.46
CA LEU A 51 31.42 -0.18 -5.99
C LEU A 51 31.83 0.91 -6.98
N ASP A 52 33.03 1.42 -6.84
CA ASP A 52 33.64 2.32 -7.82
C ASP A 52 34.30 1.54 -8.98
N GLU A 53 34.93 2.26 -9.92
CA GLU A 53 35.61 1.68 -11.08
C GLU A 53 36.78 0.74 -10.71
N ARG A 54 37.26 0.79 -9.47
CA ARG A 54 38.36 -0.02 -8.94
C ARG A 54 37.86 -1.18 -8.06
N ASN A 55 36.55 -1.41 -8.00
CA ASN A 55 35.88 -2.36 -7.11
C ASN A 55 36.07 -2.04 -5.62
N GLU A 56 36.34 -0.78 -5.26
CA GLU A 56 36.37 -0.32 -3.88
C GLU A 56 34.97 0.13 -3.44
N ILE A 57 34.63 -0.14 -2.17
CA ILE A 57 33.37 0.31 -1.59
C ILE A 57 33.48 1.80 -1.24
N ILE A 58 32.65 2.61 -1.89
CA ILE A 58 32.51 4.05 -1.58
C ILE A 58 31.08 4.37 -1.13
N PHE A 59 30.94 5.40 -0.29
CA PHE A 59 29.65 5.88 0.19
C PHE A 59 29.22 7.15 -0.54
N LYS A 60 28.12 7.08 -1.29
CA LYS A 60 27.64 8.18 -2.11
C LYS A 60 26.19 8.54 -1.76
N ASP A 61 25.88 9.83 -1.73
CA ASP A 61 24.51 10.33 -1.57
C ASP A 61 23.68 9.85 -2.76
N VAL A 62 22.52 9.26 -2.49
CA VAL A 62 21.64 8.67 -3.52
C VAL A 62 21.26 9.68 -4.61
N ARG A 63 21.15 10.97 -4.27
CA ARG A 63 20.81 12.04 -5.23
C ARG A 63 21.94 12.38 -6.19
N LYS A 64 23.17 11.94 -5.89
CA LYS A 64 24.36 12.19 -6.71
C LYS A 64 24.72 11.01 -7.62
N LEU A 65 23.97 9.91 -7.53
CA LEU A 65 24.21 8.73 -8.34
C LEU A 65 23.86 9.00 -9.81
N ASN A 66 24.69 8.49 -10.72
CA ASN A 66 24.34 8.38 -12.12
C ASN A 66 23.35 7.22 -12.32
N LYS A 67 22.73 7.16 -13.50
CA LYS A 67 21.70 6.15 -13.81
C LYS A 67 22.19 4.71 -13.63
N SER A 68 23.42 4.40 -14.05
CA SER A 68 23.99 3.06 -13.93
C SER A 68 24.18 2.67 -12.47
N GLU A 69 24.72 3.58 -11.65
CA GLU A 69 24.87 3.38 -10.20
C GLU A 69 23.51 3.18 -9.52
N VAL A 70 22.48 3.97 -9.89
CA VAL A 70 21.11 3.78 -9.37
C VAL A 70 20.59 2.40 -9.75
N LEU A 71 20.70 1.99 -11.02
CA LEU A 71 20.20 0.68 -11.45
C LEU A 71 20.97 -0.48 -10.82
N GLY A 72 22.27 -0.33 -10.58
CA GLY A 72 23.11 -1.27 -9.85
C GLY A 72 22.77 -1.34 -8.36
N PHE A 73 22.26 -0.25 -7.77
CA PHE A 73 21.74 -0.23 -6.40
C PHE A 73 20.35 -0.89 -6.31
N LEU A 74 19.46 -0.60 -7.26
CA LEU A 74 18.07 -1.08 -7.28
C LEU A 74 17.97 -2.50 -7.88
N VAL A 75 18.60 -3.48 -7.22
CA VAL A 75 18.74 -4.85 -7.72
C VAL A 75 17.47 -5.69 -7.65
N ASN A 76 16.50 -5.31 -6.82
CA ASN A 76 15.25 -6.08 -6.67
C ASN A 76 14.13 -5.48 -7.52
N GLU A 77 13.17 -6.33 -7.88
CA GLU A 77 11.97 -5.94 -8.61
C GLU A 77 10.78 -6.73 -8.07
N THR A 78 9.61 -6.11 -7.94
CA THR A 78 8.40 -6.80 -7.48
C THR A 78 7.15 -6.15 -8.05
N VAL A 79 6.10 -6.96 -8.16
CA VAL A 79 4.72 -6.49 -8.22
C VAL A 79 4.02 -6.93 -6.93
N LEU A 80 3.29 -6.03 -6.27
CA LEU A 80 2.60 -6.33 -5.02
C LEU A 80 1.23 -5.67 -4.99
N VAL A 81 0.20 -6.41 -4.61
CA VAL A 81 -1.11 -5.85 -4.26
C VAL A 81 -1.26 -5.85 -2.75
N SER A 82 -1.65 -4.70 -2.20
CA SER A 82 -1.95 -4.50 -0.79
C SER A 82 -3.35 -3.92 -0.64
N VAL A 83 -4.07 -4.36 0.38
CA VAL A 83 -5.42 -3.87 0.70
C VAL A 83 -5.41 -3.30 2.11
N GLY A 84 -5.79 -2.03 2.23
CA GLY A 84 -6.09 -1.38 3.50
C GLY A 84 -7.58 -1.09 3.60
N GLU A 85 -8.18 -1.37 4.74
CA GLU A 85 -9.56 -0.98 5.06
C GLU A 85 -9.54 0.32 5.87
N PHE A 86 -10.40 1.28 5.52
CA PHE A 86 -10.64 2.46 6.33
C PHE A 86 -11.61 2.10 7.46
N GLU A 87 -11.15 2.11 8.70
CA GLU A 87 -12.04 2.15 9.85
C GLU A 87 -12.32 3.62 10.22
N GLY A 88 -13.26 3.88 11.15
CA GLY A 88 -13.63 5.23 11.57
C GLY A 88 -12.44 6.12 11.97
N GLU A 89 -12.67 7.43 12.10
CA GLU A 89 -11.69 8.47 12.49
C GLU A 89 -10.31 8.44 11.78
N GLY A 90 -10.19 7.79 10.61
CA GLY A 90 -9.01 7.87 9.76
C GLY A 90 -7.94 6.79 10.03
N GLU A 91 -8.21 5.80 10.86
CA GLU A 91 -7.29 4.66 11.04
C GLU A 91 -7.46 3.65 9.89
N MET A 92 -6.35 3.36 9.18
CA MET A 92 -6.30 2.34 8.13
C MET A 92 -5.73 1.04 8.69
N LYS A 93 -6.49 -0.05 8.61
CA LYS A 93 -6.00 -1.39 8.97
C LYS A 93 -5.60 -2.16 7.73
N PHE A 94 -4.34 -2.58 7.69
CA PHE A 94 -3.82 -3.51 6.71
C PHE A 94 -4.02 -4.95 7.23
N GLY A 95 -4.76 -5.75 6.47
CA GLY A 95 -5.09 -7.12 6.82
C GLY A 95 -5.47 -7.93 5.59
N PRO A 96 -5.77 -9.23 5.73
CA PRO A 96 -6.18 -10.10 4.63
C PRO A 96 -7.63 -9.81 4.20
N ALA A 97 -8.00 -8.53 4.02
CA ALA A 97 -9.25 -8.14 3.38
C ALA A 97 -9.13 -8.45 1.87
N GLY A 98 -9.08 -9.73 1.52
CA GLY A 98 -9.16 -10.16 0.14
C GLY A 98 -10.55 -9.89 -0.45
N PHE A 99 -11.57 -9.71 0.40
CA PHE A 99 -12.96 -9.53 -0.01
C PHE A 99 -13.64 -8.35 0.67
N THR A 100 -14.55 -7.69 -0.04
CA THR A 100 -15.34 -6.58 0.49
C THR A 100 -16.38 -7.03 1.51
N VAL A 101 -16.65 -6.13 2.45
CA VAL A 101 -17.87 -6.04 3.25
C VAL A 101 -18.63 -4.80 2.80
N SER A 102 -19.93 -4.95 2.51
CA SER A 102 -20.83 -3.86 2.09
C SER A 102 -20.82 -2.69 3.08
N GLY A 103 -20.86 -1.47 2.54
CA GLY A 103 -20.84 -0.21 3.29
C GLY A 103 -19.45 0.25 3.75
N ARG A 104 -18.39 -0.52 3.47
CA ARG A 104 -17.02 -0.18 3.89
C ARG A 104 -16.19 0.37 2.74
N SER A 105 -15.13 1.09 3.10
CA SER A 105 -14.20 1.71 2.16
C SER A 105 -12.80 1.12 2.27
N TYR A 106 -12.12 0.98 1.14
CA TYR A 106 -10.82 0.34 1.01
C TYR A 106 -9.87 1.19 0.16
N LYS A 107 -8.57 1.14 0.48
CA LYS A 107 -7.46 1.56 -0.37
C LYS A 107 -6.78 0.30 -0.90
N VAL A 108 -6.99 -0.03 -2.16
CA VAL A 108 -6.26 -1.09 -2.85
C VAL A 108 -5.08 -0.45 -3.55
N THR A 109 -3.87 -0.95 -3.29
CA THR A 109 -2.63 -0.43 -3.86
C THR A 109 -1.93 -1.55 -4.62
N MET A 110 -1.73 -1.37 -5.91
CA MET A 110 -0.93 -2.25 -6.75
C MET A 110 0.37 -1.53 -7.13
N ASP A 111 1.48 -2.04 -6.61
CA ASP A 111 2.80 -1.49 -6.83
C ASP A 111 3.58 -2.33 -7.81
N TYR A 112 4.22 -1.65 -8.77
CA TYR A 112 5.40 -2.14 -9.44
C TYR A 112 6.61 -1.36 -8.91
N MET A 113 7.61 -2.05 -8.36
CA MET A 113 8.78 -1.41 -7.75
C MET A 113 10.06 -2.04 -8.27
N LYS A 114 11.03 -1.20 -8.62
CA LYS A 114 12.44 -1.57 -8.72
C LYS A 114 13.17 -0.93 -7.55
N PHE A 115 13.71 -1.73 -6.63
CA PHE A 115 14.05 -1.28 -5.29
C PHE A 115 15.26 -2.01 -4.66
N ALA A 116 15.83 -1.40 -3.63
CA ALA A 116 16.69 -2.03 -2.65
C ALA A 116 15.94 -2.16 -1.31
N THR A 117 16.24 -3.20 -0.55
CA THR A 117 15.75 -3.34 0.83
C THR A 117 16.85 -2.89 1.76
N LEU A 118 16.57 -1.87 2.58
CA LEU A 118 17.53 -1.30 3.52
C LEU A 118 17.02 -1.51 4.94
N ALA A 119 17.91 -1.88 5.85
CA ALA A 119 17.59 -1.91 7.27
C ALA A 119 17.52 -0.48 7.82
N GLU A 120 16.53 -0.21 8.66
CA GLU A 120 16.46 1.01 9.44
C GLU A 120 17.09 0.75 10.81
N GLU A 121 18.18 1.43 11.11
CA GLU A 121 18.94 1.24 12.35
C GLU A 121 18.90 2.49 13.24
N ARG A 122 18.65 2.30 14.53
CA ARG A 122 18.92 3.31 15.56
C ARG A 122 20.28 3.01 16.18
N LYS A 123 21.18 3.99 16.14
CA LYS A 123 22.42 3.94 16.94
C LYS A 123 22.02 4.10 18.41
N GLN A 124 22.11 3.04 19.19
CA GLN A 124 21.88 3.11 20.62
C GLN A 124 23.22 3.25 21.31
N THR A 125 23.42 4.33 22.06
CA THR A 125 24.59 4.46 22.94
C THR A 125 24.25 3.84 24.29
N VAL A 126 24.82 2.67 24.59
CA VAL A 126 24.66 2.02 25.89
C VAL A 126 25.92 2.26 26.71
N ASN A 127 25.79 3.01 27.80
CA ASN A 127 26.86 3.15 28.80
C ASN A 127 26.75 2.01 29.80
N ARG A 128 27.61 0.98 29.67
CA ARG A 128 27.69 -0.13 30.65
C ARG A 128 29.08 -0.15 31.27
N GLY A 129 29.17 0.25 32.54
CA GLY A 129 30.42 0.19 33.31
C GLY A 129 31.59 1.00 32.73
N GLY A 130 31.31 2.15 32.10
CA GLY A 130 32.34 2.99 31.48
C GLY A 130 32.75 2.60 30.05
N GLN A 131 32.20 1.52 29.50
CA GLN A 131 32.30 1.20 28.08
C GLN A 131 31.07 1.71 27.34
N VAL A 132 31.31 2.49 26.28
CA VAL A 132 30.31 2.90 25.31
C VAL A 132 30.17 1.77 24.31
N LEU A 133 29.13 0.96 24.46
CA LEU A 133 28.72 0.01 23.43
C LEU A 133 27.72 0.73 22.53
N SER A 134 27.96 0.72 21.22
CA SER A 134 27.03 1.27 20.23
C SER A 134 26.32 0.14 19.46
N PRO A 135 25.47 -0.70 20.09
CA PRO A 135 24.67 -1.63 19.32
C PRO A 135 23.71 -0.87 18.39
N SER A 136 23.67 -1.26 17.12
CA SER A 136 22.62 -0.85 16.20
C SER A 136 21.36 -1.66 16.50
N LEU A 137 20.26 -1.00 16.87
CA LEU A 137 18.95 -1.63 16.97
C LEU A 137 18.26 -1.53 15.61
N ILE A 138 17.93 -2.67 14.99
CA ILE A 138 17.16 -2.69 13.74
C ILE A 138 15.67 -2.45 14.07
N LEU A 139 15.16 -1.28 13.70
CA LEU A 139 13.76 -0.89 13.90
C LEU A 139 12.84 -1.53 12.85
N GLY A 140 13.37 -1.79 11.66
CA GLY A 140 12.59 -2.28 10.54
C GLY A 140 13.37 -2.29 9.23
N TYR A 141 12.64 -2.37 8.13
CA TYR A 141 13.18 -2.35 6.78
C TYR A 141 12.40 -1.36 5.92
N LYS A 142 13.09 -0.72 4.99
CA LYS A 142 12.53 0.20 3.99
C LYS A 142 12.78 -0.36 2.59
N ARG A 143 11.79 -0.29 1.71
CA ARG A 143 11.98 -0.46 0.26
C ARG A 143 12.24 0.90 -0.34
N VAL A 144 13.45 1.10 -0.83
CA VAL A 144 13.89 2.35 -1.46
C VAL A 144 14.07 2.10 -2.94
N GLY A 145 13.38 2.86 -3.79
CA GLY A 145 13.40 2.61 -5.22
C GLY A 145 12.57 3.56 -6.06
N VAL A 146 12.33 3.13 -7.28
CA VAL A 146 11.50 3.83 -8.27
C VAL A 146 10.40 2.88 -8.74
N GLY A 147 9.29 3.42 -9.22
CA GLY A 147 8.22 2.55 -9.67
C GLY A 147 6.94 3.27 -10.02
N LEU A 148 5.87 2.49 -9.98
CA LEU A 148 4.53 2.85 -10.40
C LEU A 148 3.55 2.30 -9.37
N ARG A 149 2.54 3.09 -9.04
CA ARG A 149 1.54 2.71 -8.06
C ARG A 149 0.14 3.00 -8.59
N ILE A 150 -0.68 1.97 -8.72
CA ILE A 150 -2.12 2.13 -8.91
C ILE A 150 -2.78 2.15 -7.54
N ILE A 151 -3.59 3.17 -7.28
CA ILE A 151 -4.42 3.27 -6.08
C ILE A 151 -5.88 3.24 -6.51
N ALA A 152 -6.63 2.25 -6.05
CA ALA A 152 -8.08 2.25 -6.15
C ALA A 152 -8.67 2.59 -4.77
N TYR A 153 -9.38 3.70 -4.68
CA TYR A 153 -10.23 4.01 -3.55
C TYR A 153 -11.60 3.43 -3.82
N VAL A 154 -11.99 2.41 -3.05
CA VAL A 154 -13.17 1.58 -3.31
C VAL A 154 -14.17 1.75 -2.17
N THR A 155 -15.41 2.09 -2.49
CA THR A 155 -16.56 1.96 -1.59
C THR A 155 -17.36 0.74 -2.02
N ALA A 156 -17.49 -0.24 -1.13
CA ALA A 156 -18.22 -1.47 -1.40
C ALA A 156 -19.72 -1.28 -1.22
N LEU A 157 -20.51 -1.50 -2.27
CA LEU A 157 -21.97 -1.52 -2.22
C LEU A 157 -22.47 -2.93 -1.89
N GLU A 158 -21.73 -3.96 -2.32
CA GLU A 158 -21.97 -5.36 -1.99
C GLU A 158 -20.73 -6.01 -1.33
N SER A 159 -20.97 -7.11 -0.62
CA SER A 159 -19.93 -7.94 0.00
C SER A 159 -19.40 -9.02 -0.96
N GLY A 160 -18.21 -9.56 -0.69
CA GLY A 160 -17.68 -10.72 -1.41
C GLY A 160 -16.93 -10.41 -2.70
N ILE A 161 -16.62 -9.13 -2.96
CA ILE A 161 -15.88 -8.69 -4.15
C ILE A 161 -14.39 -8.83 -3.87
N ASN A 162 -13.65 -9.51 -4.74
CA ASN A 162 -12.22 -9.71 -4.57
C ASN A 162 -11.43 -8.41 -4.79
N LEU A 163 -10.83 -7.88 -3.74
CA LEU A 163 -10.00 -6.66 -3.75
C LEU A 163 -8.56 -6.91 -4.21
N GLY A 164 -8.13 -8.17 -4.25
CA GLY A 164 -6.78 -8.56 -4.71
C GLY A 164 -6.62 -8.62 -6.23
N ASP A 165 -7.71 -8.45 -6.98
CA ASP A 165 -7.74 -8.52 -8.45
C ASP A 165 -8.39 -7.25 -9.03
N LEU A 166 -7.59 -6.40 -9.67
CA LEU A 166 -8.08 -5.18 -10.30
C LEU A 166 -9.13 -5.45 -11.39
N PHE A 167 -9.04 -6.54 -12.15
CA PHE A 167 -10.05 -6.84 -13.17
C PHE A 167 -11.39 -7.23 -12.54
N ALA A 168 -11.37 -7.99 -11.44
CA ALA A 168 -12.56 -8.30 -10.66
C ALA A 168 -13.22 -7.01 -10.12
N LEU A 169 -12.43 -6.03 -9.67
CA LEU A 169 -12.93 -4.71 -9.28
C LEU A 169 -13.59 -3.97 -10.47
N GLY A 170 -12.99 -4.02 -11.66
CA GLY A 170 -13.56 -3.42 -12.86
C GLY A 170 -14.90 -4.04 -13.27
N ILE A 171 -15.04 -5.37 -13.15
CA ILE A 171 -16.33 -6.07 -13.35
C ILE A 171 -17.35 -5.62 -12.30
N ALA A 172 -16.97 -5.63 -11.02
CA ALA A 172 -17.85 -5.26 -9.93
C ALA A 172 -18.34 -3.80 -10.03
N ALA A 173 -17.49 -2.88 -10.49
CA ALA A 173 -17.88 -1.49 -10.70
C ALA A 173 -18.92 -1.34 -11.81
N ARG A 174 -18.77 -2.07 -12.93
CA ARG A 174 -19.76 -2.11 -14.02
C ARG A 174 -21.11 -2.65 -13.55
N GLU A 175 -21.08 -3.61 -12.65
CA GLU A 175 -22.28 -4.19 -12.02
C GLU A 175 -22.85 -3.32 -10.88
N ARG A 176 -22.28 -2.13 -10.63
CA ARG A 176 -22.66 -1.21 -9.53
C ARG A 176 -22.55 -1.85 -8.14
N LYS A 177 -21.62 -2.78 -7.98
CA LYS A 177 -21.31 -3.45 -6.70
C LYS A 177 -20.21 -2.75 -5.91
N VAL A 178 -19.42 -1.93 -6.59
CA VAL A 178 -18.48 -0.98 -5.98
C VAL A 178 -18.58 0.36 -6.69
N SER A 179 -18.16 1.42 -6.01
CA SER A 179 -17.88 2.72 -6.61
C SER A 179 -16.54 3.24 -6.13
N GLY A 180 -15.95 4.21 -6.85
CA GLY A 180 -14.62 4.69 -6.47
C GLY A 180 -13.86 5.36 -7.60
N THR A 181 -12.60 5.68 -7.29
CA THR A 181 -11.67 6.30 -8.23
C THR A 181 -10.37 5.52 -8.33
N LEU A 182 -9.76 5.57 -9.50
CA LEU A 182 -8.44 5.01 -9.79
C LEU A 182 -7.43 6.14 -10.00
N ILE A 183 -6.28 6.02 -9.35
CA ILE A 183 -5.14 6.92 -9.48
C ILE A 183 -3.92 6.11 -9.91
N LEU A 184 -3.13 6.63 -10.85
CA LEU A 184 -1.81 6.11 -11.19
C LEU A 184 -0.75 7.13 -10.76
N GLU A 185 0.19 6.69 -9.93
CA GLU A 185 1.32 7.48 -9.47
C GLU A 185 2.61 6.97 -10.09
N VAL A 186 3.45 7.90 -10.53
CA VAL A 186 4.83 7.64 -10.96
C VAL A 186 5.76 8.05 -9.83
N ILE A 187 6.58 7.11 -9.36
CA ILE A 187 7.38 7.29 -8.16
C ILE A 187 8.86 7.31 -8.55
N GLY A 188 9.51 8.47 -8.37
CA GLY A 188 10.95 8.61 -8.57
C GLY A 188 11.43 8.49 -10.02
N ILE A 189 10.54 8.63 -11.02
CA ILE A 189 10.90 8.57 -12.45
C ILE A 189 10.64 9.92 -13.10
N LYS A 190 11.67 10.51 -13.72
CA LYS A 190 11.59 11.78 -14.45
C LYS A 190 11.89 11.56 -15.93
N SER A 191 10.87 11.68 -16.78
CA SER A 191 10.99 11.59 -18.24
C SER A 191 9.80 12.26 -18.90
N GLY A 192 10.03 13.00 -20.00
CA GLY A 192 8.94 13.63 -20.76
C GLY A 192 7.97 12.61 -21.36
N ASP A 193 8.50 11.47 -21.82
CA ASP A 193 7.69 10.36 -22.35
C ASP A 193 6.79 9.75 -21.27
N VAL A 194 7.28 9.71 -20.02
CA VAL A 194 6.53 9.18 -18.88
C VAL A 194 5.38 10.12 -18.52
N THR A 195 5.64 11.43 -18.46
CA THR A 195 4.59 12.43 -18.25
C THR A 195 3.50 12.36 -19.31
N ALA A 196 3.86 12.19 -20.59
CA ALA A 196 2.91 12.08 -21.68
C ALA A 196 2.08 10.78 -21.67
N SER A 197 2.58 9.73 -21.00
CA SER A 197 1.93 8.43 -20.91
C SER A 197 1.03 8.28 -19.68
N LEU A 198 0.99 9.28 -18.79
CA LEU A 198 0.22 9.21 -17.56
C LEU A 198 -1.27 9.48 -17.84
N PRO A 199 -2.17 8.52 -17.58
CA PRO A 199 -3.60 8.73 -17.73
C PRO A 199 -4.12 9.69 -16.65
N LEU A 200 -5.18 10.41 -16.97
CA LEU A 200 -5.90 11.20 -15.97
C LEU A 200 -6.64 10.28 -14.99
N PRO A 201 -6.79 10.67 -13.71
CA PRO A 201 -7.63 9.96 -12.77
C PRO A 201 -9.05 9.78 -13.32
N SER A 202 -9.65 8.62 -13.08
CA SER A 202 -10.98 8.29 -13.59
C SER A 202 -11.66 7.24 -12.73
N GLU A 203 -12.96 7.06 -12.95
CA GLU A 203 -13.77 6.06 -12.26
C GLU A 203 -13.21 4.64 -12.48
N ILE A 204 -13.40 3.79 -11.48
CA ILE A 204 -13.02 2.39 -11.56
C ILE A 204 -13.92 1.69 -12.57
N ASN A 205 -13.35 1.20 -13.67
CA ASN A 205 -14.00 0.31 -14.61
C ASN A 205 -12.94 -0.49 -15.40
N GLN A 206 -13.38 -1.48 -16.18
CA GLN A 206 -12.47 -2.36 -16.94
C GLN A 206 -11.57 -1.60 -17.92
N THR A 207 -12.11 -0.61 -18.62
CA THR A 207 -11.36 0.20 -19.60
C THR A 207 -10.30 1.04 -18.91
N THR A 208 -10.64 1.70 -17.80
CA THR A 208 -9.70 2.48 -16.98
C THR A 208 -8.57 1.60 -16.45
N ILE A 209 -8.90 0.42 -15.93
CA ILE A 209 -7.91 -0.54 -15.41
C ILE A 209 -6.99 -1.03 -16.53
N GLN A 210 -7.54 -1.40 -17.68
CA GLN A 210 -6.75 -1.80 -18.84
C GLN A 210 -5.81 -0.68 -19.30
N GLY A 211 -6.30 0.56 -19.38
CA GLY A 211 -5.50 1.73 -19.73
C GLY A 211 -4.38 1.99 -18.72
N ALA A 212 -4.66 1.88 -17.42
CA ALA A 212 -3.66 2.01 -16.36
C ALA A 212 -2.56 0.93 -16.49
N MET A 213 -2.94 -0.33 -16.76
CA MET A 213 -1.97 -1.41 -16.96
C MET A 213 -1.10 -1.20 -18.21
N GLN A 214 -1.68 -0.71 -19.31
CA GLN A 214 -0.95 -0.35 -20.52
C GLN A 214 0.03 0.81 -20.29
N ALA A 215 -0.42 1.85 -19.58
CA ALA A 215 0.42 2.97 -19.17
C ALA A 215 1.57 2.49 -18.28
N MET A 216 1.31 1.61 -17.32
CA MET A 216 2.35 1.03 -16.48
C MET A 216 3.39 0.24 -17.29
N ALA A 217 2.97 -0.58 -18.25
CA ALA A 217 3.89 -1.33 -19.10
C ALA A 217 4.78 -0.39 -19.94
N THR A 218 4.16 0.65 -20.51
CA THR A 218 4.86 1.70 -21.26
C THR A 218 5.88 2.40 -20.37
N ILE A 219 5.48 2.92 -19.21
CA ILE A 219 6.36 3.64 -18.29
C ILE A 219 7.47 2.72 -17.74
N LYS A 220 7.16 1.45 -17.44
CA LYS A 220 8.15 0.45 -17.02
C LYS A 220 9.28 0.33 -18.03
N SER A 221 8.97 0.28 -19.33
CA SER A 221 9.98 0.24 -20.40
C SER A 221 10.89 1.49 -20.41
N LYS A 222 10.34 2.65 -20.02
CA LYS A 222 11.07 3.93 -20.00
C LYS A 222 12.10 4.02 -18.89
N ILE A 223 12.03 3.17 -17.86
CA ILE A 223 12.98 3.17 -16.73
C ILE A 223 14.43 2.99 -17.21
N TYR A 224 14.64 2.19 -18.26
CA TYR A 224 15.97 1.85 -18.77
C TYR A 224 16.50 2.82 -19.83
N GLU A 225 15.66 3.70 -20.39
CA GLU A 225 16.09 4.65 -21.43
C GLU A 225 17.08 5.68 -20.87
N GLU A 226 18.16 5.98 -21.60
CA GLU A 226 19.24 6.87 -21.14
C GLU A 226 18.74 8.24 -20.64
N LYS A 227 17.76 8.82 -21.34
CA LYS A 227 17.17 10.13 -21.00
C LYS A 227 16.30 10.14 -19.73
N THR A 228 15.95 8.98 -19.19
CA THR A 228 15.09 8.87 -18.01
C THR A 228 15.92 9.03 -16.73
N GLY A 229 15.64 10.08 -15.97
CA GLY A 229 16.21 10.30 -14.64
C GLY A 229 15.51 9.44 -13.58
N LEU A 230 16.30 8.87 -12.66
CA LEU A 230 15.82 8.02 -11.58
C LEU A 230 16.19 8.64 -10.23
N TYR A 231 15.20 8.79 -9.34
CA TYR A 231 15.30 9.44 -8.04
C TYR A 231 14.68 8.51 -6.99
N PRO A 232 15.46 7.60 -6.39
CA PRO A 232 14.92 6.62 -5.44
C PRO A 232 14.21 7.26 -4.26
N GLN A 233 13.04 6.74 -3.91
CA GLN A 233 12.17 7.16 -2.81
C GLN A 233 11.85 5.97 -1.90
N VAL A 234 11.51 6.23 -0.64
CA VAL A 234 10.98 5.21 0.26
C VAL A 234 9.54 4.93 -0.15
N MET A 235 9.26 3.69 -0.57
CA MET A 235 7.97 3.30 -1.15
C MET A 235 7.13 2.42 -0.21
N ALA A 236 7.80 1.67 0.65
CA ALA A 236 7.17 0.76 1.60
C ALA A 236 8.05 0.49 2.81
N VAL A 237 7.44 0.19 3.95
CA VAL A 237 8.14 -0.07 5.22
C VAL A 237 7.66 -1.35 5.87
N LYS A 238 8.54 -2.00 6.64
CA LYS A 238 8.22 -3.15 7.47
C LYS A 238 8.81 -2.92 8.85
N VAL A 239 7.96 -2.82 9.87
CA VAL A 239 8.38 -2.67 11.27
C VAL A 239 8.63 -4.04 11.88
N MET A 240 9.69 -4.19 12.68
CA MET A 240 10.00 -5.44 13.40
C MET A 240 9.25 -5.50 14.73
N ALA A 241 8.60 -6.64 15.01
CA ALA A 241 7.74 -6.80 16.19
C ALA A 241 8.48 -6.70 17.54
N ASP A 242 9.77 -7.05 17.59
CA ASP A 242 10.57 -6.99 18.82
C ASP A 242 10.98 -5.55 19.20
N ALA A 243 10.90 -4.60 18.27
CA ALA A 243 10.99 -3.18 18.62
C ALA A 243 9.85 -2.78 19.58
N ASN A 244 8.69 -3.44 19.54
CA ASN A 244 7.57 -3.09 20.42
C ASN A 244 7.72 -3.58 21.87
N LYS A 245 8.66 -4.48 22.22
CA LYS A 245 8.75 -5.03 23.60
C LYS A 245 9.74 -4.31 24.51
N GLU A 246 10.76 -3.63 23.97
CA GLU A 246 11.72 -2.86 24.78
C GLU A 246 11.53 -1.33 24.66
N VAL A 247 10.70 -0.86 23.72
CA VAL A 247 10.61 0.57 23.32
C VAL A 247 9.23 1.19 23.61
N GLU A 248 8.36 0.46 24.30
CA GLU A 248 6.94 0.78 24.45
C GLU A 248 6.70 1.94 25.46
N LYS A 249 6.81 3.18 24.99
CA LYS A 249 5.93 4.34 25.27
C LYS A 249 6.52 5.67 24.77
N GLN A 250 7.83 5.86 24.91
CA GLN A 250 8.46 7.16 24.57
C GLN A 250 8.68 7.34 23.07
N ASP A 251 9.07 6.29 22.34
CA ASP A 251 9.36 6.42 20.91
C ASP A 251 8.09 6.34 20.02
N LEU A 252 7.03 5.67 20.47
CA LEU A 252 5.70 5.75 19.84
C LEU A 252 5.13 7.17 19.89
N GLN A 253 5.44 7.93 20.95
CA GLN A 253 5.08 9.33 21.06
C GLN A 253 5.90 10.19 20.09
N GLN A 254 7.22 9.97 20.01
CA GLN A 254 8.09 10.69 19.07
C GLN A 254 7.78 10.38 17.60
N LEU A 255 7.45 9.13 17.26
CA LEU A 255 7.05 8.77 15.90
C LEU A 255 5.70 9.41 15.53
N LYS A 256 4.74 9.43 16.46
CA LYS A 256 3.45 10.12 16.27
C LYS A 256 3.63 11.63 16.12
N GLU A 257 4.52 12.24 16.89
CA GLU A 257 4.87 13.66 16.80
C GLU A 257 5.57 13.98 15.48
N GLN A 258 6.48 13.14 15.00
CA GLN A 258 7.11 13.30 13.68
C GLN A 258 6.09 13.18 12.55
N VAL A 259 5.21 12.16 12.58
CA VAL A 259 4.16 12.00 11.56
C VAL A 259 3.20 13.19 11.57
N GLN A 260 2.80 13.70 12.73
CA GLN A 260 1.97 14.92 12.83
C GLN A 260 2.69 16.17 12.34
N HIS A 261 3.98 16.31 12.62
CA HIS A 261 4.80 17.42 12.11
C HIS A 261 4.87 17.41 10.58
N TYR A 262 5.01 16.24 9.97
CA TYR A 262 4.99 16.09 8.51
C TYR A 262 3.61 16.38 7.90
N GLN A 263 2.52 16.09 8.60
CA GLN A 263 1.16 16.40 8.13
C GLN A 263 0.81 17.89 8.22
N GLN A 264 1.30 18.60 9.24
CA GLN A 264 1.05 20.04 9.40
C GLN A 264 1.83 20.90 8.40
N GLN A 265 3.00 20.46 7.95
CA GLN A 265 3.78 21.15 6.92
C GLN A 265 3.15 21.07 5.50
N GLN A 266 2.12 20.24 5.31
CA GLN A 266 1.41 20.08 4.04
C GLN A 266 0.14 20.95 3.92
N VAL A 267 -0.23 21.68 4.97
CA VAL A 267 -1.33 22.66 4.92
C VAL A 267 -0.74 24.05 4.61
N PRO A 268 -0.98 24.64 3.43
CA PRO A 268 -0.49 25.99 3.16
C PRO A 268 -1.12 26.97 4.17
N PRO A 269 -0.36 27.96 4.66
CA PRO A 269 -0.88 28.92 5.63
C PRO A 269 -2.11 29.64 5.04
N PRO A 270 -3.16 29.89 5.85
CA PRO A 270 -4.32 30.63 5.37
C PRO A 270 -3.86 31.98 4.84
N LYS A 271 -4.25 32.30 3.60
CA LYS A 271 -3.95 33.60 3.01
C LYS A 271 -4.50 34.69 3.94
N PRO A 272 -3.71 35.74 4.24
CA PRO A 272 -4.19 36.83 5.07
C PRO A 272 -5.43 37.44 4.42
N VAL A 273 -6.50 37.54 5.21
CA VAL A 273 -7.72 38.24 4.81
C VAL A 273 -7.37 39.72 4.72
N THR A 274 -7.23 40.23 3.49
CA THR A 274 -7.13 41.67 3.25
C THR A 274 -8.49 42.27 3.57
N THR A 275 -8.64 42.88 4.74
CA THR A 275 -9.76 43.80 5.02
C THR A 275 -9.62 45.00 4.10
N GLN A 276 -10.52 45.11 3.12
CA GLN A 276 -10.91 46.36 2.49
C GLN A 276 -12.09 46.95 3.26
#